data_AF-A0A3S4Y3T8-F1
#
_entry.id   AF-A0A3S4Y3T8-F1
#
_cell.length_a   1.000
_cell.length_b   1.000
_cell.length_c   1.000
_cell.angle_alpha   90.00
_cell.angle_beta   90.00
_cell.angle_gamma   90.00
#
_symmetry.space_group_name_H-M   'P 1'
#
loop_
_entity.id
_entity.type
_entity.pdbx_description
1 polymer ?
#
loop_
_entity_poly.entity_id
_entity_poly.type
_entity_poly.pdbx_seq_one_letter_code
_entity_poly.pdbx_strand_id
1 'polypeptide(L)'
;MKHFFRQTLTTVATLAAISFTNNTLANNSFVEDAKKQVAAATAKQEKWDGPTTGPQLQQGKSIIFIASDMKNGGVLGVIDGMKEASNVAGWKFDVLDGAGTVNNQLAALNQAIAKKPDAIVIGGWNPNVAKIPLQKASKTALL
;
A
#
# COMPACT_ATOMS: atom_id res chain seq x y z
N MET A 1 25.94 -42.75 -72.35
CA MET A 1 25.83 -42.79 -70.87
C MET A 1 25.20 -41.47 -70.42
N LYS A 2 23.92 -41.11 -70.64
CA LYS A 2 22.64 -41.72 -70.22
C LYS A 2 22.73 -42.41 -68.85
N HIS A 3 22.04 -41.82 -67.86
CA HIS A 3 21.78 -42.25 -66.48
C HIS A 3 22.74 -41.77 -65.37
N PHE A 4 22.81 -40.46 -65.12
CA PHE A 4 22.94 -39.93 -63.75
C PHE A 4 22.21 -38.56 -63.69
N PHE A 5 20.89 -38.54 -63.48
CA PHE A 5 20.28 -38.41 -62.15
C PHE A 5 20.25 -36.93 -61.68
N ARG A 6 19.45 -36.05 -62.30
CA ARG A 6 18.08 -35.68 -61.84
C ARG A 6 17.91 -35.37 -60.33
N GLN A 7 18.90 -34.88 -59.57
CA GLN A 7 18.66 -34.47 -58.17
C GLN A 7 19.56 -33.34 -57.64
N THR A 8 19.66 -32.19 -58.33
CA THR A 8 20.38 -31.02 -57.77
C THR A 8 19.59 -29.72 -57.93
N LEU A 9 18.27 -29.81 -57.75
CA LEU A 9 17.36 -28.67 -57.78
C LEU A 9 16.60 -28.52 -56.46
N THR A 10 17.25 -28.64 -55.29
CA THR A 10 16.56 -28.43 -54.00
C THR A 10 17.48 -28.23 -52.79
N THR A 11 18.44 -27.29 -52.84
CA THR A 11 19.29 -27.02 -51.64
C THR A 11 19.70 -25.56 -51.49
N VAL A 12 18.78 -24.61 -51.73
CA VAL A 12 18.97 -23.18 -51.38
C VAL A 12 17.80 -22.61 -50.56
N ALA A 13 16.74 -23.39 -50.27
CA ALA A 13 15.53 -22.90 -49.60
C ALA A 13 15.40 -23.27 -48.10
N THR A 14 16.48 -23.66 -47.42
CA THR A 14 16.42 -24.10 -46.00
C THR A 14 17.29 -23.30 -45.03
N LEU A 15 17.89 -22.18 -45.47
CA LEU A 15 18.66 -21.28 -44.58
C LEU A 15 18.01 -19.90 -44.35
N ALA A 16 16.72 -19.75 -44.66
CA ALA A 16 15.94 -18.53 -44.39
C ALA A 16 14.77 -18.77 -43.40
N ALA A 17 14.77 -19.90 -42.69
CA ALA A 17 13.69 -20.28 -41.76
C ALA A 17 14.08 -20.23 -40.27
N ILE A 18 15.28 -19.75 -39.92
CA ILE A 18 15.75 -19.72 -38.52
C ILE A 18 15.62 -18.30 -37.90
N SER A 19 15.23 -17.28 -38.67
CA SER A 19 15.23 -15.89 -38.17
C SER A 19 13.92 -15.36 -37.58
N PHE A 20 12.86 -16.16 -37.36
CA PHE A 20 11.57 -15.59 -36.93
C PHE A 20 10.82 -16.28 -35.77
N THR A 21 11.36 -17.26 -35.07
CA THR A 21 10.63 -17.93 -33.97
C THR A 21 10.91 -17.38 -32.57
N ASN A 22 11.51 -16.19 -32.42
CA ASN A 22 11.71 -15.58 -31.09
C ASN A 22 10.61 -14.59 -30.67
N ASN A 23 9.58 -14.36 -31.49
CA ASN A 23 8.47 -13.45 -31.15
C ASN A 23 7.34 -14.10 -30.33
N THR A 24 7.40 -15.40 -30.04
CA THR A 24 6.34 -16.10 -29.30
C THR A 24 6.39 -15.92 -27.77
N LEU A 25 7.39 -15.19 -27.25
CA LEU A 25 7.48 -14.85 -25.82
C LEU A 25 7.08 -13.40 -25.50
N ALA A 26 6.82 -12.55 -26.51
CA ALA A 26 6.53 -11.13 -26.32
C ALA A 26 5.03 -10.80 -26.10
N ASN A 27 4.13 -11.77 -26.28
CA ASN A 27 2.68 -11.57 -26.23
C ASN A 27 2.03 -12.43 -25.15
N ASN A 28 2.58 -12.39 -23.93
CA ASN A 28 2.07 -13.12 -22.79
C ASN A 28 0.93 -12.30 -22.17
N SER A 29 -0.32 -12.75 -22.26
CA SER A 29 -1.51 -12.04 -21.76
C SER A 29 -1.35 -11.57 -20.32
N PHE A 30 -0.61 -12.33 -19.51
CA PHE A 30 -0.22 -11.95 -18.16
C PHE A 30 0.54 -10.62 -18.06
N VAL A 31 1.52 -10.39 -18.94
CA VAL A 31 2.31 -9.14 -18.95
C VAL A 31 1.43 -7.95 -19.37
N GLU A 32 0.54 -8.17 -20.33
CA GLU A 32 -0.42 -7.13 -20.74
C GLU A 32 -1.44 -6.82 -19.63
N ASP A 33 -1.94 -7.83 -18.93
CA ASP A 33 -2.83 -7.63 -17.79
C ASP A 33 -2.11 -6.95 -16.61
N ALA A 34 -0.85 -7.32 -16.34
CA ALA A 34 -0.02 -6.65 -15.35
C ALA A 34 0.22 -5.17 -15.71
N LYS A 35 0.52 -4.87 -16.98
CA LYS A 35 0.65 -3.48 -17.47
C LYS A 35 -0.64 -2.70 -17.27
N LYS A 36 -1.80 -3.29 -17.57
CA LYS A 36 -3.11 -2.65 -17.36
C LYS A 36 -3.37 -2.37 -15.88
N GLN A 37 -3.06 -3.32 -14.99
CA GLN A 37 -3.22 -3.13 -13.55
C GLN A 37 -2.30 -2.02 -13.02
N VAL A 38 -1.04 -2.00 -13.44
CA VAL A 38 -0.10 -0.92 -13.07
C VAL A 38 -0.57 0.43 -13.62
N ALA A 39 -1.05 0.47 -14.87
CA ALA A 39 -1.57 1.69 -15.46
C ALA A 39 -2.81 2.21 -14.72
N ALA A 40 -3.72 1.32 -14.31
CA ALA A 40 -4.89 1.68 -13.51
C ALA A 40 -4.50 2.17 -12.10
N ALA A 41 -3.56 1.50 -11.45
CA ALA A 41 -3.11 1.84 -10.09
C ALA A 41 -2.29 3.14 -10.02
N THR A 42 -1.60 3.50 -11.11
CA THR A 42 -0.78 4.73 -11.19
C THR A 42 -1.49 5.89 -11.88
N ALA A 43 -2.66 5.65 -12.50
CA ALA A 43 -3.50 6.71 -13.03
C ALA A 43 -3.97 7.64 -11.89
N LYS A 44 -4.20 8.91 -12.23
CA LYS A 44 -4.78 9.87 -11.30
C LYS A 44 -6.17 9.39 -10.87
N GLN A 45 -6.34 9.12 -9.58
CA GLN A 45 -7.61 8.70 -9.00
C GLN A 45 -8.48 9.92 -8.72
N GLU A 46 -9.42 10.20 -9.62
CA GLU A 46 -10.42 11.28 -9.46
C GLU A 46 -11.78 10.76 -8.96
N LYS A 47 -12.01 9.45 -9.06
CA LYS A 47 -13.25 8.78 -8.65
C LYS A 47 -12.92 7.56 -7.81
N TRP A 48 -13.64 7.38 -6.71
CA TRP A 48 -13.52 6.20 -5.86
C TRP A 48 -14.00 4.95 -6.61
N ASP A 49 -13.13 3.96 -6.78
CA ASP A 49 -13.41 2.66 -7.39
C ASP A 49 -13.55 1.51 -6.37
N GLY A 50 -13.45 1.84 -5.08
CA GLY A 50 -13.59 0.89 -3.98
C GLY A 50 -15.04 0.65 -3.52
N PRO A 51 -15.23 -0.14 -2.45
CA PRO A 51 -16.55 -0.39 -1.88
C PRO A 51 -17.25 0.90 -1.45
N THR A 52 -18.53 1.05 -1.79
CA THR A 52 -19.38 2.17 -1.35
C THR A 52 -20.29 1.81 -0.18
N THR A 53 -20.21 0.57 0.29
CA THR A 53 -20.99 0.04 1.41
C THR A 53 -20.06 -0.59 2.43
N GLY A 54 -20.50 -0.63 3.68
CA GLY A 54 -19.73 -1.17 4.79
C GLY A 54 -20.51 -1.10 6.10
N PRO A 55 -19.87 -1.45 7.23
CA PRO A 55 -20.46 -1.26 8.54
C PRO A 55 -20.89 0.19 8.76
N GLN A 56 -21.97 0.38 9.51
CA GLN A 56 -22.43 1.72 9.86
C GLN A 56 -21.34 2.47 10.64
N LEU A 57 -21.10 3.71 10.23
CA LEU A 57 -20.11 4.57 10.86
C LEU A 57 -20.52 4.88 12.31
N GLN A 58 -19.67 4.51 13.27
CA GLN A 58 -19.85 4.85 14.68
C GLN A 58 -19.70 6.36 14.88
N GLN A 59 -20.54 6.98 15.69
CA GLN A 59 -20.52 8.43 15.93
C GLN A 59 -19.82 8.78 17.25
N GLY A 60 -19.35 10.03 17.37
CA GLY A 60 -18.90 10.61 18.64
C GLY A 60 -17.65 9.96 19.24
N LYS A 61 -16.78 9.39 18.40
CA LYS A 61 -15.54 8.74 18.84
C LYS A 61 -14.42 9.75 19.09
N SER A 62 -13.51 9.43 20.00
CA SER A 62 -12.26 10.15 20.22
C SER A 62 -11.08 9.31 19.76
N ILE A 63 -10.29 9.87 18.85
CA ILE A 63 -9.11 9.21 18.25
C ILE A 63 -7.87 10.05 18.52
N ILE A 64 -6.79 9.37 18.90
CA ILE A 64 -5.47 9.99 19.06
C ILE A 64 -4.49 9.38 18.06
N PHE A 65 -3.88 10.20 17.23
CA PHE A 65 -2.78 9.82 16.36
C PHE A 65 -1.44 10.15 17.01
N ILE A 66 -0.51 9.20 17.04
CA ILE A 66 0.85 9.42 17.55
C ILE A 66 1.81 9.39 16.37
N ALA A 67 2.29 10.56 15.96
CA ALA A 67 3.25 10.73 14.89
C ALA A 67 4.64 10.23 15.29
N SER A 68 5.41 9.70 14.34
CA SER A 68 6.83 9.40 14.54
C SER A 68 7.59 10.68 14.87
N ASP A 69 7.29 11.71 14.10
CA ASP A 69 7.67 13.11 14.23
C ASP A 69 6.75 13.97 13.34
N MET A 70 6.70 15.27 13.60
CA MET A 70 5.93 16.25 12.80
C MET A 70 6.73 16.89 11.65
N LYS A 71 7.85 16.29 11.23
CA LYS A 71 8.75 16.80 10.18
C LYS A 71 8.70 15.95 8.91
N ASN A 72 8.19 14.73 9.01
CA ASN A 72 8.02 13.80 7.90
C ASN A 72 6.74 14.11 7.10
N GLY A 73 6.91 14.56 5.85
CA GLY A 73 5.78 14.89 4.97
C GLY A 73 4.82 13.72 4.71
N GLY A 74 5.29 12.47 4.73
CA GLY A 74 4.44 11.29 4.61
C GLY A 74 3.54 11.09 5.83
N VAL A 75 4.05 11.35 7.04
CA VAL A 75 3.25 11.31 8.28
C VAL A 75 2.26 12.46 8.32
N LEU A 76 2.67 13.66 7.92
CA LEU A 76 1.79 14.83 7.83
C LEU A 76 0.62 14.60 6.86
N GLY A 77 0.88 14.04 5.67
CA GLY A 77 -0.18 13.72 4.72
C GLY A 77 -1.22 12.72 5.27
N VAL A 78 -0.78 11.73 6.07
CA VAL A 78 -1.71 10.81 6.75
C VAL A 78 -2.52 11.54 7.83
N ILE A 79 -1.90 12.45 8.58
CA ILE A 79 -2.60 13.28 9.58
C ILE A 79 -3.68 14.12 8.91
N ASP A 80 -3.39 14.75 7.78
CA ASP A 80 -4.36 15.57 7.03
C ASP A 80 -5.55 14.72 6.57
N GLY A 81 -5.30 13.55 5.96
CA GLY A 81 -6.37 12.63 5.57
C GLY A 81 -7.20 12.11 6.75
N MET A 82 -6.57 11.82 7.88
CA MET A 82 -7.27 11.41 9.11
C MET A 82 -8.12 12.55 9.69
N LYS A 83 -7.64 13.79 9.61
CA LYS A 83 -8.38 14.98 10.04
C LYS A 83 -9.62 15.20 9.18
N GLU A 84 -9.48 15.08 7.86
CA GLU A 84 -10.62 15.15 6.93
C GLU A 84 -11.65 14.06 7.23
N ALA A 85 -11.21 12.80 7.35
CA ALA A 85 -12.08 11.68 7.65
C ALA A 85 -12.78 11.82 9.02
N SER A 86 -12.05 12.27 10.05
CA SER A 86 -12.61 12.46 11.39
C SER A 86 -13.65 13.58 11.42
N ASN A 87 -13.44 14.66 10.66
CA ASN A 87 -14.42 15.73 10.53
C ASN A 87 -15.72 15.25 9.88
N VAL A 88 -15.61 14.51 8.77
CA VAL A 88 -16.78 13.88 8.11
C VAL A 88 -17.48 12.91 9.05
N ALA A 89 -16.71 12.20 9.88
CA ALA A 89 -17.25 11.22 10.82
C ALA A 89 -17.81 11.79 12.13
N GLY A 90 -17.63 13.09 12.39
CA GLY A 90 -18.00 13.69 13.67
C GLY A 90 -17.19 13.16 14.84
N TRP A 91 -15.92 12.78 14.60
CA TRP A 91 -14.99 12.28 15.61
C TRP A 91 -14.10 13.40 16.13
N LYS A 92 -13.75 13.31 17.42
CA LYS A 92 -12.68 14.12 18.00
C LYS A 92 -11.34 13.54 17.58
N PHE A 93 -10.47 14.36 17.00
CA PHE A 93 -9.15 13.95 16.53
C PHE A 93 -8.06 14.80 17.20
N ASP A 94 -7.20 14.14 17.99
CA ASP A 94 -6.02 14.76 18.61
C ASP A 94 -4.74 14.13 18.02
N VAL A 95 -3.66 14.91 17.95
CA VAL A 95 -2.35 14.45 17.47
C VAL A 95 -1.31 14.66 18.56
N LEU A 96 -0.44 13.66 18.79
CA LEU A 96 0.73 13.74 19.67
C LEU A 96 2.01 13.53 18.85
N ASP A 97 3.03 14.33 19.14
CA ASP A 97 4.32 14.27 18.45
C ASP A 97 5.30 13.36 19.18
N GLY A 98 5.76 12.29 18.50
CA GLY A 98 6.85 11.43 18.96
C GLY A 98 8.24 12.03 18.74
N ALA A 99 8.36 13.18 18.09
CA ALA A 99 9.56 14.00 17.93
C ALA A 99 10.83 13.24 17.46
N GLY A 100 10.64 12.15 16.72
CA GLY A 100 11.69 11.39 16.05
C GLY A 100 12.48 10.45 16.95
N THR A 101 12.07 10.24 18.21
CA THR A 101 12.79 9.35 19.13
C THR A 101 11.85 8.34 19.79
N VAL A 102 12.38 7.15 20.06
CA VAL A 102 11.65 6.07 20.76
C VAL A 102 11.13 6.53 22.12
N ASN A 103 11.92 7.30 22.86
CA ASN A 103 11.53 7.79 24.19
C ASN A 103 10.34 8.75 24.12
N ASN A 104 10.35 9.70 23.19
CA ASN A 104 9.27 10.66 23.04
C ASN A 104 8.00 9.99 22.47
N GLN A 105 8.14 9.02 21.57
CA GLN A 105 7.04 8.19 21.07
C GLN A 105 6.37 7.39 22.20
N LEU A 106 7.16 6.80 23.11
CA LEU A 106 6.63 6.12 24.29
C LEU A 106 5.97 7.07 25.29
N ALA A 107 6.52 8.28 25.47
CA ALA A 107 5.91 9.30 26.30
C ALA A 107 4.54 9.74 25.74
N ALA A 108 4.48 10.00 24.43
CA ALA A 108 3.23 10.30 23.72
C ALA A 108 2.22 9.15 23.82
N LEU A 109 2.67 7.90 23.70
CA LEU A 109 1.81 6.73 23.88
C LEU A 109 1.22 6.65 25.28
N ASN A 110 2.03 6.89 26.32
CA ASN A 110 1.53 6.92 27.70
C ASN A 110 0.51 8.04 27.92
N GLN A 111 0.74 9.22 27.33
CA GLN A 111 -0.23 10.33 27.35
C GLN A 111 -1.54 9.95 26.62
N ALA A 112 -1.45 9.29 25.47
CA ALA A 112 -2.61 8.83 24.73
C ALA A 112 -3.43 7.81 25.55
N ILE A 113 -2.77 6.80 26.13
CA ILE A 113 -3.42 5.81 27.00
C ILE A 113 -4.12 6.50 28.18
N ALA A 114 -3.47 7.47 28.82
CA ALA A 114 -4.04 8.21 29.94
C ALA A 114 -5.30 9.03 29.56
N LYS A 115 -5.39 9.49 28.31
CA LYS A 115 -6.57 10.19 27.77
C LYS A 115 -7.76 9.26 27.48
N LYS A 116 -7.57 7.93 27.50
CA LYS A 116 -8.62 6.93 27.30
C LYS A 116 -9.46 7.13 26.02
N PRO A 117 -8.83 7.33 24.85
CA PRO A 117 -9.57 7.48 23.60
C PRO A 117 -10.24 6.16 23.20
N ASP A 118 -11.22 6.24 22.28
CA ASP A 118 -11.78 5.05 21.64
C ASP A 118 -10.78 4.36 20.71
N ALA A 119 -9.79 5.10 20.19
CA ALA A 119 -8.73 4.55 19.35
C ALA A 119 -7.40 5.32 19.48
N ILE A 120 -6.31 4.57 19.38
CA ILE A 120 -4.94 5.09 19.24
C ILE A 120 -4.39 4.61 17.90
N VAL A 121 -3.89 5.55 17.10
CA VAL A 121 -3.25 5.28 15.80
C VAL A 121 -1.75 5.54 15.90
N ILE A 122 -0.94 4.58 15.47
CA ILE A 122 0.53 4.66 15.46
C ILE A 122 1.00 5.06 14.06
N GLY A 123 1.58 6.24 13.91
CA GLY A 123 1.94 6.81 12.62
C GLY A 123 3.44 6.90 12.36
N GLY A 124 4.00 5.98 11.58
CA GLY A 124 5.37 6.13 11.05
C GLY A 124 6.51 5.69 11.96
N TRP A 125 6.26 4.98 13.06
CA TRP A 125 7.30 4.45 13.95
C TRP A 125 7.10 2.97 14.29
N ASN A 126 8.13 2.31 14.81
CA ASN A 126 8.16 0.85 14.99
C ASN A 126 7.06 0.38 15.97
N PRO A 127 6.02 -0.34 15.50
CA PRO A 127 4.90 -0.75 16.35
C PRO A 127 5.29 -1.79 17.41
N ASN A 128 6.44 -2.49 17.24
CA ASN A 128 6.91 -3.43 18.26
C ASN A 128 7.29 -2.74 19.57
N VAL A 129 7.70 -1.47 19.50
CA VAL A 129 7.97 -0.62 20.68
C VAL A 129 6.67 -0.38 21.46
N ALA A 130 5.55 -0.17 20.75
CA ALA A 130 4.24 0.12 21.35
C ALA A 130 3.52 -1.14 21.88
N LYS A 131 3.94 -2.34 21.46
CA LYS A 131 3.24 -3.61 21.72
C LYS A 131 2.98 -3.87 23.20
N ILE A 132 4.03 -3.83 24.04
CA ILE A 132 3.90 -4.15 25.47
C ILE A 132 3.03 -3.10 26.20
N PRO A 133 3.26 -1.78 26.04
CA PRO A 133 2.39 -0.77 26.63
C PRO A 133 0.91 -0.90 26.21
N LEU A 134 0.64 -1.15 24.92
CA LEU A 134 -0.72 -1.32 24.41
C LEU A 134 -1.40 -2.58 24.95
N GLN A 135 -0.67 -3.71 25.06
CA GLN A 135 -1.19 -4.93 25.69
C GLN A 135 -1.55 -4.71 27.17
N LYS A 136 -0.77 -3.88 27.87
CA LYS A 136 -1.09 -3.51 29.24
C LYS A 136 -2.33 -2.62 29.30
N ALA A 137 -2.44 -1.64 28.39
CA ALA A 137 -3.61 -0.76 28.30
C ALA A 137 -4.91 -1.52 28.00
N SER A 138 -4.90 -2.47 27.05
CA SER A 138 -6.09 -3.26 26.69
C SER A 138 -6.57 -4.16 27.82
N LYS A 139 -5.65 -4.80 28.56
CA LYS A 139 -5.97 -5.62 29.74
C LYS A 139 -6.58 -4.83 30.90
N THR A 140 -6.39 -3.52 30.92
CA THR A 140 -6.89 -2.63 31.99
C THR A 140 -8.25 -2.01 31.63
N ALA A 141 -8.94 -2.54 30.60
CA ALA A 141 -10.26 -2.13 30.12
C ALA A 141 -10.33 -0.69 29.57
N LEU A 142 -9.51 -0.37 28.56
CA LEU A 142 -9.48 0.94 27.90
C LEU A 142 -9.19 0.93 26.39
N LEU A 143 -9.46 -0.18 25.68
CA LEU A 143 -9.59 -0.26 24.21
C LEU A 143 -10.46 -1.46 23.84
#